data_AF-A0A4W5JKQ9-F1
#
_entry.id   AF-A0A4W5JKQ9-F1
#
_cell.length_a   1.000
_cell.length_b   1.000
_cell.length_c   1.000
_cell.angle_alpha   90.00
_cell.angle_beta   90.00
_cell.angle_gamma   90.00
#
_symmetry.space_group_name_H-M   'P 1'
#
loop_
_entity.id
_entity.type
_entity.pdbx_description
1 polymer ?
#
loop_
_entity_poly.entity_id
_entity_poly.type
_entity_poly.pdbx_seq_one_letter_code
_entity_poly.pdbx_strand_id
1 'polypeptide(L)'
;MLFVCVCLSGQVLNGLLEREDWEEAIQTPLGILPGGSGNALAASVHHYTKSPPAWGKELLLSCGFLLCKGLVTRLDLVSVHLASSQRIFSFLSLAWGFVADVDIESEKYRLVGPMRFLVGTLMRLASLRVYQGRLAYLPAPPSTPQNSSLCSSLPCEPNSSPNQNSRHNHSTNSNHNTAHNSSNNAITTMRTEPKPVNQKGPPDSLLADLEQPVPEHWTVVNEEDFVLVLAMFQSHLAEDLFAAPGATADDGFIHLLYVRAGISRLALLTLFM
;
A
#
# COMPACT_ATOMS: atom_id res chain seq x y z
N MET A 1 -20.86 -1.11 5.54
CA MET A 1 -21.16 -1.28 4.11
C MET A 1 -19.85 -1.56 3.39
N LEU A 2 -19.73 -2.65 2.63
CA LEU A 2 -18.52 -2.96 1.85
C LEU A 2 -18.67 -2.37 0.45
N PHE A 3 -17.73 -1.53 0.01
CA PHE A 3 -17.70 -1.08 -1.39
C PHE A 3 -16.82 -2.02 -2.19
N VAL A 4 -17.43 -2.79 -3.09
CA VAL A 4 -16.69 -3.65 -4.02
C VAL A 4 -16.36 -2.84 -5.27
N CYS A 5 -15.07 -2.62 -5.52
CA CYS A 5 -14.59 -2.01 -6.75
C CYS A 5 -14.00 -3.10 -7.66
N VAL A 6 -14.58 -3.22 -8.86
CA VAL A 6 -13.94 -3.97 -9.94
C VAL A 6 -12.81 -3.08 -10.47
N CYS A 7 -11.56 -3.52 -10.29
CA CYS A 7 -10.34 -2.72 -10.51
C CYS A 7 -10.30 -1.46 -9.62
N LEU A 8 -9.92 -1.61 -8.35
CA LEU A 8 -9.72 -0.45 -7.47
C LEU A 8 -8.73 0.53 -8.11
N SER A 9 -9.23 1.69 -8.49
CA SER A 9 -8.44 2.77 -9.07
C SER A 9 -8.00 3.74 -7.98
N GLY A 10 -6.86 4.40 -8.17
CA GLY A 10 -6.44 5.50 -7.31
C GLY A 10 -7.49 6.61 -7.20
N GLN A 11 -8.42 6.73 -8.15
CA GLN A 11 -9.49 7.71 -8.12
C GLN A 11 -10.50 7.46 -6.98
N VAL A 12 -10.80 6.19 -6.65
CA VAL A 12 -11.69 5.88 -5.53
C VAL A 12 -11.05 6.34 -4.22
N LEU A 13 -9.76 6.04 -4.03
CA LEU A 13 -9.00 6.46 -2.85
C LEU A 13 -8.96 7.98 -2.71
N ASN A 14 -8.50 8.68 -3.77
CA ASN A 14 -8.38 10.13 -3.74
C ASN A 14 -9.75 10.79 -3.57
N GLY A 15 -10.80 10.26 -4.20
CA GLY A 15 -12.17 10.75 -4.02
C GLY A 15 -12.70 10.59 -2.59
N LEU A 16 -12.31 9.54 -1.86
CA LEU A 16 -12.65 9.40 -0.43
C LEU A 16 -11.90 10.44 0.41
N LEU A 17 -10.62 10.67 0.12
CA LEU A 17 -9.75 11.60 0.85
C LEU A 17 -10.03 13.09 0.55
N GLU A 18 -10.70 13.38 -0.56
CA GLU A 18 -11.14 14.73 -0.92
C GLU A 18 -12.42 15.18 -0.19
N ARG A 19 -13.10 14.29 0.52
CA ARG A 19 -14.34 14.61 1.25
C ARG A 19 -14.05 15.42 2.52
N GLU A 20 -15.07 16.12 3.02
CA GLU A 20 -14.98 16.81 4.32
C GLU A 20 -14.93 15.82 5.49
N ASP A 21 -15.68 14.73 5.39
CA ASP A 21 -15.75 13.61 6.34
C ASP A 21 -14.72 12.50 6.02
N TRP A 22 -13.58 12.84 5.43
CA TRP A 22 -12.62 11.85 4.93
C TRP A 22 -12.15 10.86 6.00
N GLU A 23 -12.06 11.28 7.27
CA GLU A 23 -11.64 10.44 8.40
C GLU A 23 -12.57 9.25 8.63
N GLU A 24 -13.88 9.43 8.41
CA GLU A 24 -14.86 8.34 8.45
C GLU A 24 -14.92 7.63 7.10
N ALA A 25 -14.91 8.38 5.99
CA ALA A 25 -15.04 7.84 4.65
C ALA A 25 -13.92 6.85 4.31
N ILE A 26 -12.67 7.14 4.68
CA ILE A 26 -11.51 6.28 4.41
C ILE A 26 -11.53 4.96 5.18
N GLN A 27 -12.30 4.87 6.27
CA GLN A 27 -12.49 3.63 7.03
C GLN A 27 -13.44 2.64 6.33
N THR A 28 -14.10 3.07 5.26
CA THR A 28 -14.96 2.22 4.45
C THR A 28 -14.15 1.09 3.82
N PRO A 29 -14.45 -0.20 4.13
CA PRO A 29 -13.71 -1.30 3.53
C PRO A 29 -13.88 -1.32 2.00
N LEU A 30 -12.75 -1.46 1.30
CA LEU A 30 -12.69 -1.54 -0.15
C LEU A 30 -12.38 -2.96 -0.59
N GLY A 31 -13.28 -3.54 -1.38
CA GLY A 31 -13.09 -4.84 -2.01
C GLY A 31 -12.49 -4.70 -3.41
N ILE A 32 -11.59 -5.60 -3.78
CA ILE A 32 -10.92 -5.58 -5.09
C ILE A 32 -11.31 -6.84 -5.86
N LEU A 33 -11.82 -6.67 -7.08
CA LEU A 33 -11.95 -7.74 -8.07
C LEU A 33 -11.09 -7.42 -9.29
N PRO A 34 -10.20 -8.32 -9.73
CA PRO A 34 -9.45 -8.12 -10.97
C PRO A 34 -10.39 -8.17 -12.18
N GLY A 35 -10.25 -7.22 -13.09
CA GLY A 35 -11.19 -7.04 -14.22
C GLY A 35 -10.56 -6.45 -15.47
N GLY A 36 -9.23 -6.44 -15.56
CA GLY A 36 -8.48 -5.88 -16.69
C GLY A 36 -7.05 -6.41 -16.75
N SER A 37 -6.13 -5.61 -17.26
CA SER A 37 -4.70 -5.96 -17.32
C SER A 37 -3.89 -5.48 -16.11
N GLY A 38 -4.39 -4.50 -15.35
CA GLY A 38 -3.71 -3.93 -14.18
C GLY A 38 -4.26 -4.48 -12.86
N ASN A 39 -3.83 -5.67 -12.46
CA ASN A 39 -4.38 -6.38 -11.29
C ASN A 39 -3.32 -6.59 -10.18
N ALA A 40 -2.28 -5.76 -10.15
CA ALA A 40 -1.16 -5.88 -9.21
C ALA A 40 -1.56 -5.88 -7.73
N LEU A 41 -2.53 -5.03 -7.34
CA LEU A 41 -3.05 -5.04 -5.97
C LEU A 41 -3.81 -6.33 -5.66
N ALA A 42 -4.60 -6.84 -6.60
CA ALA A 42 -5.32 -8.12 -6.43
C ALA A 42 -4.33 -9.28 -6.24
N ALA A 43 -3.25 -9.30 -7.05
CA ALA A 43 -2.17 -10.27 -6.93
C ALA A 43 -1.44 -10.16 -5.57
N SER A 44 -1.18 -8.93 -5.10
CA SER A 44 -0.58 -8.68 -3.78
C SER A 44 -1.46 -9.19 -2.65
N VAL A 45 -2.75 -8.83 -2.65
CA VAL A 45 -3.73 -9.29 -1.65
C VAL A 45 -3.83 -10.82 -1.65
N HIS A 46 -3.90 -11.43 -2.84
CA HIS A 46 -3.91 -12.88 -2.97
C HIS A 46 -2.63 -13.51 -2.38
N HIS A 47 -1.46 -12.96 -2.72
CA HIS A 47 -0.17 -13.40 -2.18
C HIS A 47 -0.10 -13.32 -0.65
N TYR A 48 -0.69 -12.27 -0.05
CA TYR A 48 -0.73 -12.13 1.41
C TYR A 48 -1.54 -13.21 2.11
N THR A 49 -2.43 -13.90 1.42
CA THR A 49 -3.11 -15.09 1.96
C THR A 49 -2.21 -16.33 2.05
N LYS A 50 -0.98 -16.26 1.52
CA LYS A 50 -0.02 -17.37 1.41
C LYS A 50 -0.54 -18.53 0.56
N SER A 51 -1.49 -18.25 -0.32
CA SER A 51 -1.98 -19.20 -1.33
C SER A 51 -0.96 -19.36 -2.47
N PRO A 52 -0.99 -20.48 -3.22
CA PRO A 52 -0.20 -20.63 -4.43
C PRO A 52 -0.51 -19.51 -5.43
N PRO A 53 0.47 -19.05 -6.24
CA PRO A 53 0.24 -18.00 -7.24
C PRO A 53 -0.96 -18.29 -8.14
N ALA A 54 -1.75 -17.24 -8.41
CA ALA A 54 -2.95 -17.33 -9.24
C ALA A 54 -2.98 -16.14 -10.23
N TRP A 55 -3.46 -16.41 -11.44
CA TRP A 55 -3.56 -15.44 -12.53
C TRP A 55 -4.93 -15.49 -13.20
N GLY A 56 -5.31 -14.39 -13.86
CA GLY A 56 -6.55 -14.32 -14.64
C GLY A 56 -7.80 -14.80 -13.88
N LYS A 57 -8.44 -15.88 -14.37
CA LYS A 57 -9.68 -16.40 -13.77
C LYS A 57 -9.48 -16.97 -12.36
N GLU A 58 -8.33 -17.58 -12.08
CA GLU A 58 -8.07 -18.14 -10.76
C GLU A 58 -7.87 -17.02 -9.73
N LEU A 59 -7.17 -15.95 -10.12
CA LEU A 59 -7.03 -14.76 -9.28
C LEU A 59 -8.40 -14.12 -9.02
N LEU A 60 -9.23 -13.98 -10.05
CA LEU A 60 -10.61 -13.49 -9.91
C LEU A 60 -11.43 -14.33 -8.92
N LEU A 61 -11.39 -15.65 -9.04
CA LEU A 61 -12.11 -16.55 -8.12
C LEU A 61 -11.58 -16.45 -6.70
N SER A 62 -10.26 -16.36 -6.53
CA SER A 62 -9.66 -16.17 -5.20
C SER A 62 -10.09 -14.85 -4.58
N CYS A 63 -10.04 -13.74 -5.31
CA CYS A 63 -10.49 -12.44 -4.81
C CYS A 63 -11.99 -12.45 -4.48
N GLY A 64 -12.82 -13.05 -5.34
CA GLY A 64 -14.26 -13.23 -5.07
C GLY A 64 -14.52 -14.02 -3.79
N PHE A 65 -13.78 -15.11 -3.57
CA PHE A 65 -13.87 -15.88 -2.35
C PHE A 65 -13.44 -15.10 -1.09
N LEU A 66 -12.37 -14.31 -1.19
CA LEU A 66 -11.92 -13.43 -0.10
C LEU A 66 -12.97 -12.37 0.25
N LEU A 67 -13.64 -11.79 -0.75
CA LEU A 67 -14.75 -10.86 -0.53
C LEU A 67 -15.93 -11.53 0.17
N CYS A 68 -16.30 -12.74 -0.25
CA CYS A 68 -17.38 -13.51 0.39
C CYS A 68 -17.05 -13.87 1.85
N LYS A 69 -15.77 -14.06 2.19
CA LYS A 69 -15.33 -14.26 3.58
C LYS A 69 -15.49 -13.01 4.45
N GLY A 70 -15.51 -11.82 3.86
CA GLY A 70 -15.72 -10.56 4.57
C GLY A 70 -14.60 -10.19 5.56
N LEU A 71 -13.40 -10.75 5.40
CA LEU A 71 -12.24 -10.37 6.21
C LEU A 71 -11.66 -9.05 5.69
N VAL A 72 -11.27 -8.17 6.62
CA VAL A 72 -10.71 -6.85 6.33
C VAL A 72 -9.33 -6.76 6.95
N THR A 73 -8.36 -6.29 6.16
CA THR A 73 -6.98 -5.99 6.60
C THR A 73 -6.68 -4.53 6.31
N ARG A 74 -5.78 -3.93 7.09
CA ARG A 74 -5.28 -2.58 6.83
C ARG A 74 -4.37 -2.58 5.60
N LEU A 75 -4.29 -1.43 4.95
CA LEU A 75 -3.44 -1.21 3.78
C LEU A 75 -2.76 0.15 3.95
N ASP A 76 -1.44 0.19 3.75
CA ASP A 76 -0.71 1.45 3.78
C ASP A 76 -1.08 2.34 2.60
N LEU A 77 -1.05 3.65 2.89
CA LEU A 77 -1.27 4.70 1.92
C LEU A 77 -0.06 5.62 1.91
N VAL A 78 0.34 6.04 0.71
CA VAL A 78 1.43 6.97 0.50
C VAL A 78 0.89 8.31 0.03
N SER A 79 1.27 9.35 0.76
CA SER A 79 1.05 10.76 0.42
C SER A 79 2.15 11.22 -0.52
N VAL A 80 1.78 11.77 -1.67
CA VAL A 80 2.72 12.25 -2.70
C VAL A 80 2.46 13.72 -2.93
N HIS A 81 3.49 14.54 -2.70
CA HIS A 81 3.48 15.97 -3.01
C HIS A 81 4.17 16.21 -4.35
N LEU A 82 3.50 16.95 -5.23
CA LEU A 82 4.04 17.37 -6.52
C LEU A 82 4.50 18.82 -6.44
N ALA A 83 5.46 19.19 -7.29
CA ALA A 83 5.94 20.58 -7.41
C ALA A 83 4.83 21.58 -7.78
N SER A 84 3.71 21.10 -8.35
CA SER A 84 2.50 21.90 -8.60
C SER A 84 1.72 22.24 -7.33
N SER A 85 2.25 21.94 -6.14
CA SER A 85 1.54 21.99 -4.84
C SER A 85 0.32 21.06 -4.76
N GLN A 86 0.19 20.12 -5.70
CA GLN A 86 -0.85 19.09 -5.64
C GLN A 86 -0.42 17.98 -4.71
N ARG A 87 -1.33 17.53 -3.85
CA ARG A 87 -1.19 16.34 -3.02
C ARG A 87 -2.08 15.22 -3.57
N ILE A 88 -1.50 14.06 -3.82
CA ILE A 88 -2.23 12.85 -4.23
C ILE A 88 -1.88 11.68 -3.32
N PHE A 89 -2.77 10.70 -3.25
CA PHE A 89 -2.55 9.47 -2.48
C PHE A 89 -2.45 8.27 -3.40
N SER A 90 -1.53 7.36 -3.07
CA SER A 90 -1.31 6.09 -3.77
C SER A 90 -1.26 4.94 -2.77
N PHE A 91 -1.59 3.74 -3.23
CA PHE A 91 -1.58 2.51 -2.43
C PHE A 91 -0.75 1.40 -3.05
N LEU A 92 -0.30 1.56 -4.30
CA LEU A 92 0.36 0.49 -5.07
C LEU A 92 1.84 0.78 -5.33
N SER A 93 2.11 1.83 -6.11
CA SER A 93 3.46 2.19 -6.51
C SER A 93 3.55 3.63 -7.02
N LEU A 94 4.79 4.13 -7.14
CA LEU A 94 5.17 5.31 -7.89
C LEU A 94 6.37 4.93 -8.78
N ALA A 95 6.25 5.16 -10.08
CA ALA A 95 7.26 4.79 -11.07
C ALA A 95 7.74 6.02 -11.85
N TRP A 96 9.05 6.06 -12.13
CA TRP A 96 9.69 7.05 -12.99
C TRP A 96 10.74 6.39 -13.88
N GLY A 97 10.89 6.89 -15.11
CA GLY A 97 11.79 6.32 -16.11
C GLY A 97 11.21 5.10 -16.82
N PHE A 98 12.00 4.04 -16.97
CA PHE A 98 11.69 2.88 -17.82
C PHE A 98 10.30 2.27 -17.57
N VAL A 99 9.95 2.01 -16.30
CA VAL A 99 8.65 1.38 -15.94
C VAL A 99 7.48 2.31 -16.33
N ALA A 100 7.60 3.61 -16.06
CA ALA A 100 6.57 4.58 -16.44
C ALA A 100 6.41 4.70 -17.95
N ASP A 101 7.51 4.66 -18.72
CA ASP A 101 7.46 4.63 -20.19
C ASP A 101 6.77 3.35 -20.69
N VAL A 102 7.01 2.20 -20.08
CA VAL A 102 6.31 0.94 -20.42
C VAL A 102 4.82 1.05 -20.14
N ASP A 103 4.44 1.60 -18.98
CA ASP A 103 3.03 1.80 -18.62
C ASP A 103 2.33 2.68 -19.65
N ILE A 104 2.90 3.86 -19.97
CA ILE A 104 2.33 4.82 -20.93
C ILE A 104 2.29 4.24 -22.34
N GLU A 105 3.41 3.73 -22.85
CA GLU A 105 3.50 3.27 -24.23
C GLU A 105 2.68 2.00 -24.48
N SER A 106 2.45 1.17 -23.46
CA SER A 106 1.67 -0.07 -23.59
C SER A 106 0.15 0.14 -23.59
N GLU A 107 -0.35 1.32 -23.17
CA GLU A 107 -1.79 1.60 -23.18
C GLU A 107 -2.41 1.50 -24.58
N LYS A 108 -1.65 1.78 -25.65
CA LYS A 108 -2.11 1.58 -27.04
C LYS A 108 -2.41 0.11 -27.38
N TYR A 109 -1.89 -0.82 -26.57
CA TYR A 109 -2.08 -2.26 -26.71
C TYR A 109 -2.99 -2.82 -25.62
N ARG A 110 -3.84 -2.00 -24.98
CA ARG A 110 -4.75 -2.44 -23.91
C ARG A 110 -5.63 -3.64 -24.28
N LEU A 111 -5.98 -3.78 -25.56
CA LEU A 111 -6.74 -4.91 -26.11
C LEU A 111 -5.98 -6.24 -26.08
N VAL A 112 -4.65 -6.21 -26.02
CA VAL A 112 -3.78 -7.40 -25.93
C VAL A 112 -3.78 -7.97 -24.49
N GLY A 113 -4.38 -7.24 -23.53
CA GLY A 113 -4.45 -7.68 -22.14
C GLY A 113 -3.12 -7.51 -21.40
N PRO A 114 -2.83 -8.34 -20.38
CA PRO A 114 -1.61 -8.23 -19.56
C PRO A 114 -0.30 -8.27 -20.35
N MET A 115 -0.26 -9.02 -21.46
CA MET A 115 0.91 -9.14 -22.34
C MET A 115 1.40 -7.81 -22.92
N ARG A 116 0.58 -6.74 -22.88
CA ARG A 116 0.99 -5.40 -23.28
C ARG A 116 2.23 -4.91 -22.54
N PHE A 117 2.38 -5.29 -21.26
CA PHE A 117 3.53 -4.88 -20.44
C PHE A 117 4.80 -5.59 -20.88
N LEU A 118 4.72 -6.88 -21.22
CA LEU A 118 5.85 -7.62 -21.78
C LEU A 118 6.29 -7.04 -23.11
N VAL A 119 5.35 -6.80 -24.02
CA VAL A 119 5.64 -6.20 -25.34
C VAL A 119 6.24 -4.79 -25.17
N GLY A 120 5.65 -3.96 -24.31
CA GLY A 120 6.16 -2.63 -23.99
C GLY A 120 7.59 -2.69 -23.43
N THR A 121 7.85 -3.60 -22.50
CA THR A 121 9.18 -3.83 -21.91
C THR A 121 10.21 -4.18 -22.98
N LEU A 122 9.90 -5.13 -23.87
CA LEU A 122 10.82 -5.54 -24.95
C LEU A 122 11.10 -4.38 -25.93
N MET A 123 10.08 -3.62 -26.31
CA MET A 123 10.22 -2.45 -27.18
C MET A 123 11.08 -1.34 -26.53
N ARG A 124 10.83 -1.05 -25.25
CA ARG A 124 11.62 -0.07 -24.48
C ARG A 124 13.05 -0.55 -24.27
N LEU A 125 13.27 -1.85 -24.08
CA LEU A 125 14.60 -2.43 -23.89
C LEU A 125 15.46 -2.32 -25.16
N ALA A 126 14.86 -2.49 -26.34
CA ALA A 126 15.55 -2.32 -27.62
C ALA A 126 16.06 -0.88 -27.81
N SER A 127 15.38 0.10 -27.19
CA SER A 127 15.68 1.53 -27.28
C SER A 127 15.84 2.17 -25.90
N LEU A 128 16.64 1.52 -25.03
CA LEU A 128 16.82 1.91 -23.63
C LEU A 128 17.24 3.39 -23.49
N ARG A 129 16.54 4.12 -22.63
CA ARG A 129 16.78 5.54 -22.33
C ARG A 129 17.39 5.67 -20.94
N VAL A 130 18.11 6.78 -20.74
CA VAL A 130 18.58 7.26 -19.45
C VAL A 130 17.82 8.54 -19.14
N TYR A 131 17.46 8.71 -17.88
CA TYR A 131 16.67 9.82 -17.37
C TYR A 131 17.50 10.51 -16.29
N GLN A 132 17.61 11.83 -16.39
CA GLN A 132 18.34 12.63 -15.42
C GLN A 132 17.40 13.04 -14.29
N GLY A 133 17.82 12.85 -13.04
CA GLY A 133 17.03 13.18 -11.87
C GLY A 133 17.85 13.12 -10.59
N ARG A 134 17.29 13.65 -9.49
CA ARG A 134 17.90 13.57 -8.17
C ARG A 134 17.01 12.73 -7.27
N LEU A 135 17.60 11.74 -6.60
CA LEU A 135 16.91 10.83 -5.70
C LEU A 135 17.45 11.00 -4.28
N ALA A 136 16.55 11.21 -3.33
CA ALA A 136 16.83 11.17 -1.91
C ALA A 136 15.75 10.35 -1.20
N TYR A 137 16.12 9.65 -0.14
CA TYR A 137 15.20 8.84 0.63
C TYR A 137 15.60 8.76 2.11
N LEU A 138 14.60 8.59 2.97
CA LEU A 138 14.78 8.28 4.38
C LEU A 138 14.86 6.75 4.54
N PRO A 139 16.03 6.17 4.88
CA PRO A 139 16.12 4.73 5.09
C PRO A 139 15.28 4.28 6.29
N ALA A 140 14.67 3.11 6.17
CA ALA A 140 14.00 2.46 7.30
C ALA A 140 15.02 2.21 8.43
N PRO A 141 14.60 2.29 9.71
CA PRO A 141 15.45 1.89 10.82
C PRO A 141 15.93 0.44 10.61
N PRO A 142 17.18 0.10 10.99
CA PRO A 142 17.67 -1.26 10.87
C PRO A 142 16.75 -2.20 11.64
N SER A 143 16.22 -3.21 10.95
CA SER A 143 15.38 -4.23 11.58
C SER A 143 16.24 -5.01 12.58
N THR A 144 15.84 -4.96 13.86
CA THR A 144 16.37 -5.93 14.83
C THR A 144 15.98 -7.32 14.30
N PRO A 145 16.91 -8.27 14.12
CA PRO A 145 16.53 -9.60 13.65
C PRO A 145 15.56 -10.21 14.66
N GLN A 146 14.28 -10.25 14.30
CA GLN A 146 13.32 -11.07 15.00
C GLN A 146 13.73 -12.50 14.71
N ASN A 147 14.36 -13.14 15.71
CA ASN A 147 14.44 -14.59 15.76
C ASN A 147 13.02 -15.11 15.53
N SER A 148 12.77 -15.66 14.36
CA SER A 148 11.56 -16.40 14.05
C SER A 148 11.55 -17.61 14.99
N SER A 149 11.04 -17.42 16.21
CA SER A 149 10.65 -18.51 17.07
C SER A 149 9.52 -19.21 16.34
N LEU A 150 9.88 -20.29 15.66
CA LEU A 150 8.99 -21.38 15.27
C LEU A 150 8.04 -21.62 16.44
N CYS A 151 6.81 -21.13 16.32
CA CYS A 151 5.74 -21.48 17.24
C CYS A 151 5.24 -22.88 16.85
N SER A 152 6.11 -23.87 17.04
CA SER A 152 5.76 -25.27 17.04
C SER A 152 5.38 -25.65 18.47
N SER A 153 4.12 -25.44 18.83
CA SER A 153 3.43 -26.22 19.88
C SER A 153 1.93 -25.97 19.86
N LEU A 154 1.24 -26.64 18.96
CA LEU A 154 -0.11 -27.13 19.23
C LEU A 154 -0.03 -28.66 19.20
N PRO A 155 -0.17 -29.36 20.34
CA PRO A 155 -0.56 -30.76 20.32
C PRO A 155 -2.07 -30.81 20.05
N CYS A 156 -2.44 -31.24 18.85
CA CYS A 156 -3.78 -31.75 18.58
C CYS A 156 -3.90 -33.11 19.27
N GLU A 157 -4.79 -33.24 20.27
CA GLU A 157 -5.32 -34.53 20.68
C GLU A 157 -6.82 -34.62 20.34
N PRO A 158 -7.29 -35.76 19.78
CA PRO A 158 -8.68 -35.97 19.45
C PRO A 158 -9.48 -36.68 20.56
N ASN A 159 -10.78 -36.36 20.61
CA ASN A 159 -11.91 -37.10 21.18
C ASN A 159 -12.04 -37.21 22.71
N SER A 160 -13.12 -36.63 23.25
CA SER A 160 -14.37 -37.36 23.59
C SER A 160 -15.25 -36.55 24.55
N SER A 161 -16.53 -36.39 24.19
CA SER A 161 -17.62 -36.08 25.13
C SER A 161 -18.10 -37.41 25.76
N PRO A 162 -18.55 -37.46 27.02
CA PRO A 162 -19.95 -37.10 27.28
C PRO A 162 -20.26 -36.44 28.65
N ASN A 163 -21.21 -35.50 28.61
CA ASN A 163 -22.38 -35.36 29.49
C ASN A 163 -22.22 -35.46 31.03
N GLN A 164 -22.49 -34.36 31.75
CA GLN A 164 -23.57 -34.26 32.77
C GLN A 164 -23.64 -32.89 33.48
N ASN A 165 -24.85 -32.34 33.48
CA ASN A 165 -25.56 -31.54 34.49
C ASN A 165 -24.75 -30.88 35.64
N SER A 166 -24.95 -29.57 35.84
CA SER A 166 -25.81 -29.04 36.93
C SER A 166 -25.52 -27.58 37.30
N ARG A 167 -26.62 -26.85 37.49
CA ARG A 167 -26.85 -25.72 38.42
C ARG A 167 -26.44 -24.31 37.99
N HIS A 168 -27.48 -23.59 37.56
CA HIS A 168 -27.89 -22.26 38.02
C HIS A 168 -27.07 -21.66 39.17
N ASN A 169 -26.67 -20.40 39.01
CA ASN A 169 -27.10 -19.36 39.94
C ASN A 169 -27.20 -18.00 39.24
N HIS A 170 -28.40 -17.41 39.37
CA HIS A 170 -28.67 -16.00 39.15
C HIS A 170 -27.88 -15.17 40.15
N SER A 171 -27.33 -14.03 39.70
CA SER A 171 -27.02 -12.91 40.58
C SER A 171 -27.20 -11.62 39.79
N THR A 172 -28.38 -11.04 39.98
CA THR A 172 -28.71 -9.65 39.72
C THR A 172 -27.85 -8.75 40.58
N ASN A 173 -27.24 -7.71 40.00
CA ASN A 173 -27.04 -6.47 40.74
C ASN A 173 -27.00 -5.27 39.80
N SER A 174 -28.16 -4.65 39.66
CA SER A 174 -28.33 -3.25 39.36
C SER A 174 -27.96 -2.42 40.60
N ASN A 175 -27.14 -1.38 40.44
CA ASN A 175 -27.31 -0.16 41.22
C ASN A 175 -26.73 1.06 40.50
N HIS A 176 -27.54 2.11 40.56
CA HIS A 176 -27.35 3.47 40.09
C HIS A 176 -26.08 4.15 40.61
N ASN A 177 -25.60 5.18 39.90
CA ASN A 177 -25.67 6.57 40.41
C ASN A 177 -25.35 7.62 39.34
N THR A 178 -26.17 8.65 39.37
CA THR A 178 -26.22 9.82 38.49
C THR A 178 -25.45 10.98 39.11
N ALA A 179 -24.79 11.77 38.25
CA ALA A 179 -24.49 13.21 38.31
C ALA A 179 -24.02 13.89 39.61
N HIS A 180 -22.88 14.61 39.53
CA HIS A 180 -22.85 16.05 39.87
C HIS A 180 -21.65 16.80 39.30
N ASN A 181 -21.94 18.01 38.84
CA ASN A 181 -21.06 19.06 38.33
C ASN A 181 -19.99 19.53 39.32
N SER A 182 -18.84 19.99 38.80
CA SER A 182 -18.31 21.32 39.15
C SER A 182 -17.27 21.81 38.14
N SER A 183 -17.50 23.04 37.72
CA SER A 183 -16.71 23.89 36.85
C SER A 183 -15.38 24.31 37.49
N ASN A 184 -14.34 24.51 36.69
CA ASN A 184 -13.36 25.57 36.92
C ASN A 184 -12.74 26.00 35.58
N ASN A 185 -12.98 27.27 35.25
CA ASN A 185 -12.41 27.98 34.11
C ASN A 185 -10.94 28.32 34.43
N ALA A 186 -10.03 27.95 33.53
CA ALA A 186 -8.73 28.59 33.40
C ALA A 186 -8.57 29.02 31.94
N ILE A 187 -8.72 30.33 31.74
CA ILE A 187 -8.45 31.03 30.49
C ILE A 187 -6.94 31.03 30.31
N THR A 188 -6.43 30.19 29.41
CA THR A 188 -5.08 30.32 28.87
C THR A 188 -5.21 30.63 27.39
N THR A 189 -4.85 31.86 27.05
CA THR A 189 -4.79 32.43 25.70
C THR A 189 -3.80 31.62 24.87
N MET A 190 -4.26 30.53 24.25
CA MET A 190 -3.49 29.83 23.24
C MET A 190 -3.46 30.68 21.99
N ARG A 191 -2.30 31.32 21.77
CA ARG A 191 -1.87 31.94 20.53
C ARG A 191 -2.20 30.97 19.40
N THR A 192 -3.21 31.28 18.60
CA THR A 192 -3.58 30.50 17.43
C THR A 192 -2.42 30.60 16.45
N GLU A 193 -1.61 29.56 16.39
CA GLU A 193 -0.71 29.37 15.25
C GLU A 193 -1.58 29.33 13.99
N PRO A 194 -1.14 29.95 12.88
CA PRO A 194 -1.90 29.93 11.65
C PRO A 194 -2.05 28.47 11.21
N LYS A 195 -3.28 27.94 11.27
CA LYS A 195 -3.62 26.64 10.68
C LYS A 195 -3.12 26.64 9.23
N PRO A 196 -2.27 25.69 8.81
CA PRO A 196 -1.91 25.59 7.42
C PRO A 196 -3.18 25.34 6.60
N VAL A 197 -3.25 26.03 5.47
CA VAL A 197 -4.33 26.00 4.48
C VAL A 197 -4.78 24.55 4.23
N ASN A 198 -6.04 24.23 4.53
CA ASN A 198 -6.84 23.11 4.01
C ASN A 198 -6.06 21.88 3.48
N GLN A 199 -5.22 21.24 4.30
CA GLN A 199 -4.66 19.94 3.91
C GLN A 199 -5.74 18.88 4.14
N LYS A 200 -6.33 18.39 3.05
CA LYS A 200 -7.24 17.23 3.09
C LYS A 200 -6.44 15.94 3.25
N GLY A 201 -6.99 14.99 4.01
CA GLY A 201 -6.34 13.72 4.33
C GLY A 201 -5.41 13.76 5.56
N PRO A 202 -4.78 12.61 5.90
CA PRO A 202 -3.93 12.48 7.10
C PRO A 202 -2.75 13.46 7.10
N PRO A 203 -2.23 13.87 8.27
CA PRO A 203 -1.03 14.71 8.34
C PRO A 203 0.21 13.95 7.83
N ASP A 204 1.12 14.69 7.20
CA ASP A 204 2.41 14.17 6.71
C ASP A 204 3.54 14.86 7.46
N SER A 205 4.28 14.11 8.28
CA SER A 205 5.29 14.65 9.21
C SER A 205 6.73 14.39 8.77
N LEU A 206 6.94 13.58 7.74
CA LEU A 206 8.27 13.18 7.29
C LEU A 206 8.80 14.04 6.14
N LEU A 207 7.91 14.75 5.44
CA LEU A 207 8.27 15.56 4.28
C LEU A 207 8.53 17.01 4.68
N ALA A 208 9.69 17.53 4.25
CA ALA A 208 9.93 18.97 4.16
C ALA A 208 9.22 19.55 2.92
N ASP A 209 9.11 20.88 2.86
CA ASP A 209 8.64 21.57 1.66
C ASP A 209 9.56 21.25 0.46
N LEU A 210 8.99 21.04 -0.72
CA LEU A 210 9.73 20.64 -1.93
C LEU A 210 10.73 21.71 -2.38
N GLU A 211 10.52 22.97 -2.00
CA GLU A 211 11.44 24.08 -2.28
C GLU A 211 12.65 24.11 -1.34
N GLN A 212 12.60 23.37 -0.23
CA GLN A 212 13.67 23.29 0.75
C GLN A 212 14.59 22.08 0.48
N PRO A 213 15.87 22.14 0.88
CA PRO A 213 16.74 20.96 0.83
C PRO A 213 16.15 19.84 1.70
N VAL A 214 16.37 18.59 1.26
CA VAL A 214 16.00 17.42 2.07
C VAL A 214 16.74 17.45 3.41
N PRO A 215 16.11 16.98 4.51
CA PRO A 215 16.76 16.94 5.82
C PRO A 215 18.10 16.19 5.81
N GLU A 216 19.06 16.61 6.64
CA GLU A 216 20.43 16.05 6.66
C GLU A 216 20.50 14.55 6.97
N HIS A 217 19.48 14.00 7.65
CA HIS A 217 19.40 12.58 8.00
C HIS A 217 18.89 11.69 6.86
N TRP A 218 18.54 12.28 5.70
CA TRP A 218 18.16 11.54 4.50
C TRP A 218 19.39 11.11 3.71
N THR A 219 19.29 9.99 3.03
CA THR A 219 20.30 9.53 2.08
C THR A 219 20.06 10.18 0.73
N VAL A 220 21.06 10.90 0.21
CA VAL A 220 21.05 11.46 -1.15
C VAL A 220 21.86 10.56 -2.06
N VAL A 221 21.27 10.14 -3.18
CA VAL A 221 21.97 9.37 -4.22
C VAL A 221 22.83 10.33 -5.04
N ASN A 222 24.13 10.03 -5.17
CA ASN A 222 25.09 10.91 -5.84
C ASN A 222 24.97 10.86 -7.37
N GLU A 223 24.49 9.75 -7.91
CA GLU A 223 24.24 9.59 -9.33
C GLU A 223 22.97 10.34 -9.75
N GLU A 224 23.05 10.99 -10.90
CA GLU A 224 21.90 11.71 -11.48
C GLU A 224 21.30 10.99 -12.69
N ASP A 225 22.01 10.01 -13.25
CA ASP A 225 21.60 9.29 -14.45
C ASP A 225 21.02 7.91 -14.09
N PHE A 226 19.71 7.77 -14.29
CA PHE A 226 18.96 6.56 -13.97
C PHE A 226 18.31 5.94 -15.20
N VAL A 227 18.06 4.64 -15.15
CA VAL A 227 17.16 3.95 -16.06
C VAL A 227 15.73 3.93 -15.50
N LEU A 228 15.58 3.70 -14.19
CA LEU A 228 14.30 3.75 -13.51
C LEU A 228 14.45 4.04 -12.02
N VAL A 229 13.38 4.59 -11.45
CA VAL A 229 13.13 4.65 -10.01
C VAL A 229 11.71 4.12 -9.79
N LEU A 230 11.56 3.17 -8.88
CA LEU A 230 10.31 2.48 -8.58
C LEU A 230 10.15 2.40 -7.06
N ALA A 231 9.15 3.09 -6.53
CA ALA A 231 8.71 2.95 -5.16
C ALA A 231 7.51 1.99 -5.14
N MET A 232 7.67 0.84 -4.48
CA MET A 232 6.62 -0.15 -4.29
C MET A 232 6.05 -0.06 -2.88
N PHE A 233 4.73 -0.09 -2.78
CA PHE A 233 3.99 -0.14 -1.50
C PHE A 233 3.32 -1.50 -1.29
N GLN A 234 3.28 -2.31 -2.34
CA GLN A 234 2.72 -3.66 -2.34
C GLN A 234 3.69 -4.61 -3.04
N SER A 235 3.47 -5.91 -2.87
CA SER A 235 4.42 -6.93 -3.30
C SER A 235 4.52 -7.12 -4.82
N HIS A 236 3.43 -6.88 -5.56
CA HIS A 236 3.36 -7.10 -7.00
C HIS A 236 3.21 -5.78 -7.77
N LEU A 237 3.87 -5.68 -8.93
CA LEU A 237 3.70 -4.58 -9.89
C LEU A 237 2.77 -4.98 -11.08
N ALA A 238 2.64 -6.28 -11.33
CA ALA A 238 1.67 -6.90 -12.23
C ALA A 238 1.27 -8.28 -11.68
N GLU A 239 0.30 -8.99 -12.27
CA GLU A 239 -0.09 -10.31 -11.74
C GLU A 239 1.09 -11.30 -11.71
N ASP A 240 1.97 -11.21 -12.70
CA ASP A 240 3.14 -12.06 -12.91
C ASP A 240 4.47 -11.41 -12.50
N LEU A 241 4.44 -10.19 -11.96
CA LEU A 241 5.64 -9.43 -11.61
C LEU A 241 5.72 -9.15 -10.11
N PHE A 242 6.44 -10.00 -9.39
CA PHE A 242 6.69 -9.92 -7.96
C PHE A 242 7.88 -8.99 -7.64
N ALA A 243 7.61 -7.68 -7.63
CA ALA A 243 8.65 -6.65 -7.58
C ALA A 243 9.19 -6.35 -6.17
N ALA A 244 8.42 -6.60 -5.11
CA ALA A 244 8.82 -6.30 -3.73
C ALA A 244 8.53 -7.48 -2.79
N PRO A 245 9.43 -8.49 -2.72
CA PRO A 245 9.19 -9.71 -1.93
C PRO A 245 9.04 -9.50 -0.43
N GLY A 246 9.61 -8.43 0.11
CA GLY A 246 9.54 -8.08 1.52
C GLY A 246 8.28 -7.30 1.90
N ALA A 247 7.48 -6.84 0.93
CA ALA A 247 6.34 -5.96 1.20
C ALA A 247 5.16 -6.72 1.81
N THR A 248 4.56 -6.15 2.84
CA THR A 248 3.25 -6.58 3.36
C THR A 248 2.21 -5.47 3.20
N ALA A 249 0.95 -5.75 3.53
CA ALA A 249 -0.13 -4.78 3.32
C ALA A 249 0.04 -3.51 4.17
N ASP A 250 0.61 -3.62 5.37
CA ASP A 250 0.71 -2.57 6.38
C ASP A 250 2.07 -2.54 7.10
N ASP A 251 3.19 -2.71 6.38
CA ASP A 251 4.54 -2.70 6.97
C ASP A 251 5.07 -1.29 7.31
N GLY A 252 4.40 -0.24 6.84
CA GLY A 252 4.78 1.15 7.03
C GLY A 252 5.98 1.60 6.20
N PHE A 253 6.41 0.82 5.19
CA PHE A 253 7.62 1.08 4.42
C PHE A 253 7.38 1.24 2.92
N ILE A 254 8.28 2.00 2.30
CA ILE A 254 8.39 2.11 0.85
C ILE A 254 9.54 1.22 0.39
N HIS A 255 9.24 0.24 -0.46
CA HIS A 255 10.23 -0.65 -1.07
C HIS A 255 10.78 0.04 -2.31
N LEU A 256 11.90 0.76 -2.14
CA LEU A 256 12.53 1.56 -3.19
C LEU A 256 13.54 0.74 -4.01
N LEU A 257 13.28 0.63 -5.31
CA LEU A 257 14.18 0.08 -6.32
C LEU A 257 14.60 1.19 -7.28
N TYR A 258 15.89 1.31 -7.58
CA TYR A 258 16.35 2.17 -8.66
C TYR A 258 17.49 1.52 -9.43
N VAL A 259 17.56 1.81 -10.73
CA VAL A 259 18.59 1.28 -11.62
C VAL A 259 19.35 2.46 -12.21
N ARG A 260 20.67 2.45 -12.05
CA ARG A 260 21.57 3.49 -12.58
C ARG A 260 21.85 3.27 -14.06
N ALA A 261 22.26 4.33 -14.76
CA ALA A 261 22.82 4.22 -16.10
C ALA A 261 24.02 3.25 -16.14
N GLY A 262 24.21 2.61 -17.29
CA GLY A 262 25.29 1.62 -17.50
C GLY A 262 24.89 0.15 -17.28
N ILE A 263 23.66 -0.13 -16.83
CA ILE A 263 23.14 -1.51 -16.80
C ILE A 263 23.04 -2.09 -18.22
N SER A 264 23.36 -3.38 -18.37
CA SER A 264 23.15 -4.07 -19.65
C SER A 264 21.67 -4.37 -19.87
N ARG A 265 21.24 -4.41 -21.13
CA ARG A 265 19.86 -4.78 -21.49
C ARG A 265 19.49 -6.18 -20.98
N LEU A 266 20.43 -7.11 -20.98
CA LEU A 266 20.20 -8.47 -20.48
C LEU A 266 19.98 -8.46 -18.96
N ALA A 267 20.81 -7.75 -18.20
CA ALA A 267 20.62 -7.63 -16.75
C ALA A 267 19.30 -6.94 -16.41
N LEU A 268 18.90 -5.93 -17.19
CA LEU A 268 17.59 -5.29 -17.03
C LEU A 268 16.44 -6.24 -17.38
N LEU A 269 16.58 -7.08 -18.41
CA LEU A 269 15.57 -8.09 -18.76
C LEU A 269 15.39 -9.11 -17.62
N THR A 270 16.49 -9.57 -17.01
CA THR A 270 16.47 -10.50 -15.86
C THR A 270 15.82 -9.90 -14.61
N LEU A 271 15.73 -8.57 -14.50
CA LEU A 271 14.98 -7.94 -13.40
C LEU A 271 13.46 -8.03 -13.59
N PHE A 272 12.98 -8.21 -14.83
CA PHE A 272 11.56 -8.18 -15.18
C PHE A 272 10.99 -9.51 -15.68
N MET A 273 11.83 -10.56 -15.83
CA MET A 273 11.44 -11.91 -16.26
C MET A 273 12.07 -12.97 -15.36
#